data_AF-A0A960XQ70-F1
#
_entry.id   AF-A0A960XQ70-F1
#
_cell.length_a   1.000
_cell.length_b   1.000
_cell.length_c   1.000
_cell.angle_alpha   90.00
_cell.angle_beta   90.00
_cell.angle_gamma   90.00
#
_symmetry.space_group_name_H-M   'P 1'
#
loop_
_entity.id
_entity.type
_entity.pdbx_description
1 polymer ?
#
loop_
_entity_poly.entity_id
_entity_poly.type
_entity_poly.pdbx_seq_one_letter_code
_entity_poly.pdbx_strand_id
1 'polypeptide(L)'
;ESAKTFPIVHATGGISGFDSADFTVSAPGFPGSGTWSVQKSGDTLELVYSAAAGYAGWIAGYGVAGPDAAFDFDHDHDGLANGVEFVLGGNPATGSDPGILPTIERVNTDLGAGAQEYLLFTYRRTDVSHASVVSGAEYGTDLVSWTTAVDGVDGVRVFVDDNHVFTPPSADTDRVRVYVPRGSHTELFGRLHVTQP
;
A
#
# COMPACT_ATOMS: atom_id res chain seq x y z
N GLU A 1 2.55 17.34 -0.67
CA GLU A 1 2.50 18.07 -1.95
C GLU A 1 1.04 18.21 -2.40
N SER A 2 0.68 19.13 -3.31
CA SER A 2 -0.68 19.22 -3.84
C SER A 2 -0.69 19.49 -5.34
N ALA A 3 -1.71 18.95 -6.03
CA ALA A 3 -1.90 19.19 -7.46
C ALA A 3 -2.11 20.68 -7.74
N LYS A 4 -1.52 21.18 -8.82
CA LYS A 4 -1.62 22.59 -9.21
C LYS A 4 -1.59 22.76 -10.72
N THR A 5 -2.30 23.78 -11.18
CA THR A 5 -2.34 24.21 -12.58
C THR A 5 -1.88 25.66 -12.65
N PHE A 6 -0.97 25.94 -13.58
CA PHE A 6 -0.43 27.27 -13.82
C PHE A 6 -0.67 27.64 -15.29
N PRO A 7 -1.45 28.69 -15.60
CA PRO A 7 -1.55 29.18 -16.96
C PRO A 7 -0.19 29.75 -17.39
N ILE A 8 0.32 29.28 -18.52
CA ILE A 8 1.64 29.71 -19.03
C ILE A 8 1.53 30.52 -20.33
N VAL A 9 0.49 30.29 -21.13
CA VAL A 9 0.21 31.03 -22.37
C VAL A 9 -1.29 31.17 -22.55
N HIS A 10 -1.76 32.32 -23.02
CA HIS A 10 -3.14 32.52 -23.46
C HIS A 10 -3.15 33.11 -24.88
N ALA A 11 -3.98 32.56 -25.77
CA ALA A 11 -4.06 32.95 -27.17
C ALA A 11 -5.46 33.41 -27.55
N THR A 12 -5.61 34.63 -28.07
CA THR A 12 -6.92 35.19 -28.44
C THR A 12 -7.55 34.60 -29.71
N GLY A 13 -6.76 33.88 -30.52
CA GLY A 13 -7.22 33.18 -31.73
C GLY A 13 -7.24 31.65 -31.58
N GLY A 14 -7.09 31.17 -30.35
CA GLY A 14 -6.94 29.75 -30.02
C GLY A 14 -5.57 29.17 -30.35
N ILE A 15 -5.42 27.90 -29.93
CA ILE A 15 -4.16 27.15 -30.04
C ILE A 15 -4.39 25.96 -30.96
N SER A 16 -3.58 25.82 -32.01
CA SER A 16 -3.66 24.71 -32.97
C SER A 16 -2.36 23.92 -32.99
N GLY A 17 -2.43 22.65 -33.39
CA GLY A 17 -1.25 21.76 -33.47
C GLY A 17 -0.61 21.43 -32.12
N PHE A 18 -1.34 21.54 -31.00
CA PHE A 18 -0.83 21.14 -29.69
C PHE A 18 -0.78 19.62 -29.57
N ASP A 19 0.40 19.10 -29.23
CA ASP A 19 0.63 17.75 -28.71
C ASP A 19 1.44 17.89 -27.41
N SER A 20 1.02 17.23 -26.33
CA SER A 20 1.73 17.28 -25.05
C SER A 20 3.08 16.58 -25.10
N ALA A 21 3.27 15.63 -26.04
CA ALA A 21 4.52 14.91 -26.22
C ALA A 21 5.65 15.80 -26.78
N ASP A 22 5.32 16.93 -27.41
CA ASP A 22 6.30 17.89 -27.93
C ASP A 22 6.98 18.72 -26.81
N PHE A 23 6.52 18.56 -25.56
CA PHE A 23 7.03 19.31 -24.41
C PHE A 23 7.80 18.40 -23.46
N THR A 24 8.99 18.83 -23.07
CA THR A 24 9.73 18.24 -21.94
C THR A 24 9.82 19.27 -20.84
N VAL A 25 9.36 18.93 -19.63
CA VAL A 25 9.47 19.79 -18.45
C VAL A 25 10.63 19.31 -17.59
N SER A 26 11.59 20.18 -17.31
CA SER A 26 12.72 19.91 -16.41
C SER A 26 12.57 20.76 -15.15
N ALA A 27 12.49 20.12 -13.99
CA ALA A 27 12.30 20.77 -12.69
C ALA A 27 13.34 20.30 -11.64
N PRO A 28 14.65 20.44 -11.90
CA PRO A 28 15.71 19.84 -11.07
C PRO A 28 15.81 20.40 -9.65
N GLY A 29 15.24 21.57 -9.39
CA GLY A 29 15.18 22.20 -8.06
C GLY A 29 13.86 22.01 -7.34
N PHE A 30 12.92 21.26 -7.93
CA PHE A 30 11.63 21.00 -7.31
C PHE A 30 11.70 19.67 -6.54
N PRO A 31 11.55 19.67 -5.21
CA PRO A 31 11.73 18.47 -4.39
C PRO A 31 10.54 17.50 -4.47
N GLY A 32 9.50 17.83 -5.25
CA GLY A 32 8.28 17.04 -5.30
C GLY A 32 8.41 15.78 -6.16
N SER A 33 7.72 14.74 -5.73
CA SER A 33 7.73 13.39 -6.31
C SER A 33 6.72 13.17 -7.44
N GLY A 34 5.83 14.14 -7.66
CA GLY A 34 4.82 14.11 -8.70
C GLY A 34 5.34 14.42 -10.11
N THR A 35 4.44 14.41 -11.08
CA THR A 35 4.77 14.62 -12.50
C THR A 35 4.36 16.00 -12.99
N TRP A 36 5.19 16.58 -13.84
CA TRP A 36 4.85 17.79 -14.59
C TRP A 36 4.41 17.43 -16.01
N SER A 37 3.39 18.12 -16.51
CA SER A 37 2.96 18.04 -17.90
C SER A 37 2.52 19.41 -18.41
N VAL A 38 2.53 19.59 -19.72
CA VAL A 38 1.86 20.72 -20.37
C VAL A 38 0.55 20.22 -20.94
N GLN A 39 -0.54 20.95 -20.72
CA GLN A 39 -1.84 20.67 -21.31
C GLN A 39 -2.42 21.91 -21.98
N LYS A 40 -3.41 21.70 -22.85
CA LYS A 40 -4.21 22.76 -23.44
C LYS A 40 -5.61 22.74 -22.84
N SER A 41 -6.06 23.88 -22.31
CA SER A 41 -7.42 24.11 -21.81
C SER A 41 -8.04 25.27 -22.59
N GLY A 42 -8.85 24.94 -23.59
CA GLY A 42 -9.40 25.94 -24.53
C GLY A 42 -8.29 26.71 -25.23
N ASP A 43 -8.23 28.01 -24.95
CA ASP A 43 -7.29 28.97 -25.55
C ASP A 43 -6.02 29.20 -24.70
N THR A 44 -5.83 28.39 -23.66
CA THR A 44 -4.75 28.52 -22.69
C THR A 44 -3.88 27.26 -22.71
N LEU A 45 -2.55 27.42 -22.70
CA LEU A 45 -1.65 26.35 -22.27
C LEU A 45 -1.40 26.47 -20.77
N GLU A 46 -1.39 25.33 -20.12
CA GLU A 46 -1.24 25.19 -18.69
C GLU A 46 -0.07 24.25 -18.38
N LEU A 47 0.78 24.67 -17.46
CA LEU A 47 1.72 23.78 -16.80
C LEU A 47 1.01 23.13 -15.61
N VAL A 48 0.93 21.81 -15.59
CA VAL A 48 0.21 21.03 -14.60
C VAL A 48 1.18 20.20 -13.79
N TYR A 49 1.06 20.32 -12.47
CA TYR A 49 1.67 19.41 -11.52
C TYR A 49 0.62 18.44 -10.98
N SER A 50 0.86 17.15 -11.16
CA SER A 50 0.10 16.07 -10.53
C SER A 50 0.92 15.51 -9.38
N ALA A 51 0.43 15.63 -8.14
CA ALA A 51 1.11 15.07 -6.98
C ALA A 51 1.22 13.54 -7.10
N ALA A 52 2.30 12.96 -6.56
CA ALA A 52 2.44 11.51 -6.50
C ALA A 52 1.33 10.89 -5.64
N ALA A 53 0.86 9.71 -6.06
CA ALA A 53 -0.19 8.94 -5.38
C ALA A 53 0.34 7.56 -4.99
N GLY A 54 -0.45 6.82 -4.20
CA GLY A 54 -0.07 5.49 -3.71
C GLY A 54 1.21 5.54 -2.87
N TYR A 55 2.03 4.49 -2.97
CA TYR A 55 3.28 4.37 -2.23
C TYR A 55 4.22 5.58 -2.42
N ALA A 56 4.42 6.04 -3.66
CA ALA A 56 5.34 7.14 -3.95
C ALA A 56 4.94 8.46 -3.27
N GLY A 57 3.63 8.76 -3.25
CA GLY A 57 3.12 9.93 -2.54
C GLY A 57 3.20 9.78 -1.02
N TRP A 58 2.93 8.56 -0.51
CA TRP A 58 3.00 8.25 0.92
C TRP A 58 4.42 8.38 1.46
N ILE A 59 5.42 7.70 0.85
CA ILE A 59 6.80 7.69 1.33
C ILE A 59 7.44 9.10 1.30
N ALA A 60 7.16 9.87 0.24
CA ALA A 60 7.61 11.26 0.12
C ALA A 60 6.99 12.17 1.20
N GLY A 61 5.79 11.83 1.69
CA GLY A 61 5.13 12.52 2.80
C GLY A 61 5.91 12.48 4.12
N TYR A 62 6.74 11.46 4.30
CA TYR A 62 7.65 11.32 5.46
C TYR A 62 9.03 11.95 5.21
N GLY A 63 9.25 12.57 4.05
CA GLY A 63 10.54 13.16 3.69
C GLY A 63 11.61 12.13 3.33
N VAL A 64 11.23 10.86 3.17
CA VAL A 64 12.11 9.77 2.75
C VAL A 64 12.20 9.79 1.22
N ALA A 65 13.42 9.76 0.68
CA ALA A 65 13.67 9.90 -0.75
C ALA A 65 14.92 9.12 -1.20
N GLY A 66 15.09 8.98 -2.51
CA GLY A 66 16.25 8.29 -3.08
C GLY A 66 16.23 6.78 -2.79
N PRO A 67 17.40 6.14 -2.66
CA PRO A 67 17.49 4.69 -2.38
C PRO A 67 16.77 4.29 -1.09
N ASP A 68 16.74 5.19 -0.10
CA ASP A 68 16.10 4.96 1.19
C ASP A 68 14.57 4.85 1.09
N ALA A 69 13.97 5.37 0.02
CA ALA A 69 12.54 5.26 -0.25
C ALA A 69 12.18 4.00 -1.07
N ALA A 70 13.13 3.09 -1.31
CA ALA A 70 12.84 1.85 -2.03
C ALA A 70 11.82 0.99 -1.25
N PHE A 71 10.94 0.31 -1.98
CA PHE A 71 9.78 -0.39 -1.40
C PHE A 71 10.17 -1.53 -0.45
N ASP A 72 11.27 -2.20 -0.77
CA ASP A 72 11.84 -3.33 -0.04
C ASP A 72 12.94 -2.91 0.95
N PHE A 73 13.23 -1.61 1.04
CA PHE A 73 14.19 -1.06 2.00
C PHE A 73 13.53 -0.80 3.36
N ASP A 74 14.28 -1.02 4.41
CA ASP A 74 13.92 -0.73 5.81
C ASP A 74 14.65 0.54 6.21
N HIS A 75 13.98 1.69 6.08
CA HIS A 75 14.63 3.00 6.21
C HIS A 75 15.05 3.31 7.65
N ASP A 76 14.22 2.94 8.61
CA ASP A 76 14.43 3.25 10.03
C ASP A 76 15.05 2.09 10.82
N HIS A 77 15.32 0.96 10.16
CA HIS A 77 15.98 -0.24 10.68
C HIS A 77 15.20 -0.94 11.79
N ASP A 78 13.88 -0.98 11.67
CA ASP A 78 13.00 -1.63 12.65
C ASP A 78 12.62 -3.08 12.29
N GLY A 79 13.05 -3.56 11.12
CA GLY A 79 12.77 -4.88 10.58
C GLY A 79 11.56 -4.92 9.63
N LEU A 80 10.89 -3.79 9.35
CA LEU A 80 9.84 -3.66 8.36
C LEU A 80 10.35 -2.90 7.15
N ALA A 81 10.08 -3.44 5.96
CA ALA A 81 10.31 -2.67 4.75
C ALA A 81 9.25 -1.57 4.59
N ASN A 82 9.61 -0.44 3.98
CA ASN A 82 8.72 0.70 3.72
C ASN A 82 7.38 0.27 3.09
N GLY A 83 7.40 -0.70 2.18
CA GLY A 83 6.20 -1.22 1.52
C GLY A 83 5.27 -1.99 2.47
N VAL A 84 5.82 -2.68 3.47
CA VAL A 84 5.05 -3.34 4.52
C VAL A 84 4.43 -2.30 5.44
N GLU A 85 5.18 -1.27 5.83
CA GLU A 85 4.66 -0.16 6.62
C GLU A 85 3.55 0.60 5.89
N PHE A 86 3.69 0.81 4.59
CA PHE A 86 2.64 1.43 3.77
C PHE A 86 1.33 0.66 3.83
N VAL A 87 1.40 -0.68 3.84
CA VAL A 87 0.23 -1.55 4.01
C VAL A 87 -0.32 -1.47 5.43
N LEU A 88 0.55 -1.57 6.44
CA LEU A 88 0.13 -1.64 7.85
C LEU A 88 -0.27 -0.27 8.44
N GLY A 89 0.03 0.83 7.75
CA GLY A 89 -0.18 2.19 8.23
C GLY A 89 0.88 2.65 9.23
N GLY A 90 2.13 2.22 9.02
CA GLY A 90 3.30 2.57 9.83
C GLY A 90 3.92 3.92 9.50
N ASN A 91 5.12 4.15 10.00
CA ASN A 91 5.88 5.36 9.77
C ASN A 91 7.36 5.03 9.50
N PRO A 92 7.79 5.11 8.23
CA PRO A 92 9.11 4.66 7.81
C PRO A 92 10.25 5.54 8.30
N ALA A 93 9.94 6.64 8.99
CA ALA A 93 10.90 7.59 9.50
C ALA A 93 11.03 7.58 11.03
N THR A 94 10.23 6.78 11.76
CA THR A 94 10.19 6.86 13.23
C THR A 94 10.48 5.57 13.98
N GLY A 95 11.18 4.60 13.41
CA GLY A 95 11.63 3.42 14.15
C GLY A 95 10.47 2.57 14.68
N SER A 96 10.81 1.55 15.49
CA SER A 96 9.92 0.42 15.75
C SER A 96 8.51 0.75 16.24
N ASP A 97 7.52 0.29 15.46
CA ASP A 97 6.09 0.38 15.72
C ASP A 97 5.45 -1.00 16.04
N PRO A 98 5.75 -1.65 17.17
CA PRO A 98 5.28 -3.03 17.43
C PRO A 98 3.75 -3.16 17.46
N GLY A 99 3.02 -2.06 17.66
CA GLY A 99 1.56 -2.03 17.67
C GLY A 99 0.90 -2.28 16.32
N ILE A 100 1.62 -2.15 15.20
CA ILE A 100 1.07 -2.33 13.85
C ILE A 100 1.31 -3.74 13.29
N LEU A 101 2.15 -4.54 13.96
CA LEU A 101 2.54 -5.86 13.49
C LEU A 101 1.33 -6.81 13.38
N PRO A 102 1.32 -7.69 12.35
CA PRO A 102 0.34 -8.75 12.28
C PRO A 102 0.38 -9.68 13.51
N THR A 103 -0.76 -10.23 13.86
CA THR A 103 -0.88 -11.20 14.96
C THR A 103 -1.24 -12.59 14.43
N ILE A 104 -0.82 -13.62 15.17
CA ILE A 104 -1.16 -15.02 14.93
C ILE A 104 -1.78 -15.59 16.19
N GLU A 105 -2.93 -16.24 16.04
CA GLU A 105 -3.65 -16.89 17.14
C GLU A 105 -4.15 -18.27 16.71
N ARG A 106 -4.14 -19.25 17.62
CA ARG A 106 -4.86 -20.51 17.42
C ARG A 106 -6.27 -20.35 17.95
N VAL A 107 -7.27 -20.54 17.09
CA VAL A 107 -8.69 -20.39 17.44
C VAL A 107 -9.47 -21.66 17.10
N ASN A 108 -10.50 -21.96 17.89
CA ASN A 108 -11.49 -22.99 17.57
C ASN A 108 -12.83 -22.29 17.36
N THR A 109 -13.35 -22.33 16.13
CA THR A 109 -14.56 -21.59 15.75
C THR A 109 -15.28 -22.29 14.60
N ASP A 110 -16.57 -22.00 14.44
CA ASP A 110 -17.36 -22.44 13.29
C ASP A 110 -17.49 -21.29 12.28
N LEU A 111 -16.94 -21.47 11.09
CA LEU A 111 -17.00 -20.52 9.97
C LEU A 111 -17.94 -20.98 8.85
N GLY A 112 -18.91 -21.86 9.19
CA GLY A 112 -19.92 -22.39 8.27
C GLY A 112 -19.68 -23.83 7.81
N ALA A 113 -18.73 -24.54 8.42
CA ALA A 113 -18.41 -25.94 8.13
C ALA A 113 -18.31 -26.82 9.39
N GLY A 114 -18.81 -26.32 10.52
CA GLY A 114 -18.61 -26.91 11.84
C GLY A 114 -17.40 -26.33 12.56
N ALA A 115 -17.41 -26.43 13.89
CA ALA A 115 -16.33 -25.95 14.73
C ALA A 115 -15.05 -26.75 14.49
N GLN A 116 -13.98 -26.06 14.11
CA GLN A 116 -12.65 -26.65 13.93
C GLN A 116 -11.54 -25.66 14.30
N GLU A 117 -10.31 -26.16 14.40
CA GLU A 117 -9.15 -25.33 14.72
C GLU A 117 -8.58 -24.62 13.48
N TYR A 118 -8.25 -23.35 13.65
CA TYR A 118 -7.62 -22.50 12.64
C TYR A 118 -6.40 -21.79 13.22
N LEU A 119 -5.44 -21.47 12.36
CA LEU A 119 -4.57 -20.32 12.56
C LEU A 119 -5.32 -19.08 12.09
N LEU A 120 -5.51 -18.11 12.97
CA LEU A 120 -6.01 -16.78 12.67
C LEU A 120 -4.82 -15.83 12.51
N PHE A 121 -4.56 -15.39 11.28
CA PHE A 121 -3.62 -14.33 10.96
C PHE A 121 -4.40 -13.01 10.80
N THR A 122 -4.08 -12.00 11.60
CA THR A 122 -4.74 -10.69 11.54
C THR A 122 -3.74 -9.61 11.20
N TYR A 123 -4.06 -8.75 10.23
CA TYR A 123 -3.23 -7.60 9.88
C TYR A 123 -4.06 -6.37 9.52
N ARG A 124 -3.40 -5.22 9.52
CA ARG A 124 -3.93 -3.93 9.10
C ARG A 124 -3.72 -3.76 7.61
N ARG A 125 -4.63 -3.12 6.90
CA ARG A 125 -4.41 -2.75 5.50
C ARG A 125 -4.99 -1.38 5.21
N THR A 126 -4.16 -0.40 4.87
CA THR A 126 -4.64 0.94 4.49
C THR A 126 -5.39 0.89 3.15
N ASP A 127 -6.44 1.69 3.00
CA ASP A 127 -7.23 1.79 1.76
C ASP A 127 -6.36 2.18 0.56
N VAL A 128 -5.43 3.10 0.79
CA VAL A 128 -4.49 3.57 -0.24
C VAL A 128 -3.59 2.43 -0.70
N SER A 129 -3.11 1.58 0.22
CA SER A 129 -2.30 0.41 -0.16
C SER A 129 -3.13 -0.64 -0.90
N HIS A 130 -4.36 -0.91 -0.48
CA HIS A 130 -5.24 -1.86 -1.15
C HIS A 130 -5.51 -1.48 -2.62
N ALA A 131 -5.55 -0.19 -2.91
CA ALA A 131 -5.74 0.31 -4.27
C ALA A 131 -4.45 0.39 -5.11
N SER A 132 -3.26 0.26 -4.52
CA SER A 132 -1.98 0.59 -5.21
C SER A 132 -0.88 -0.46 -5.11
N VAL A 133 -0.99 -1.45 -4.23
CA VAL A 133 -0.02 -2.54 -4.08
C VAL A 133 -0.72 -3.88 -3.93
N VAL A 134 -0.02 -4.96 -4.26
CA VAL A 134 -0.50 -6.32 -4.01
C VAL A 134 -0.06 -6.72 -2.61
N SER A 135 -1.03 -6.99 -1.73
CA SER A 135 -0.79 -7.49 -0.37
C SER A 135 -1.69 -8.69 -0.07
N GLY A 136 -1.16 -9.68 0.64
CA GLY A 136 -1.91 -10.87 1.01
C GLY A 136 -1.22 -11.68 2.09
N ALA A 137 -2.02 -12.40 2.89
CA ALA A 137 -1.47 -13.36 3.84
C ALA A 137 -1.03 -14.62 3.09
N GLU A 138 0.08 -15.19 3.52
CA GLU A 138 0.56 -16.49 3.08
C GLU A 138 0.72 -17.41 4.28
N TYR A 139 0.61 -18.71 4.03
CA TYR A 139 0.75 -19.74 5.05
C TYR A 139 1.60 -20.90 4.57
N GLY A 140 2.18 -21.63 5.51
CA GLY A 140 3.07 -22.75 5.24
C GLY A 140 3.20 -23.68 6.44
N THR A 141 3.67 -24.89 6.20
CA THR A 141 4.00 -25.86 7.27
C THR A 141 5.49 -25.84 7.62
N ASP A 142 6.27 -25.03 6.91
CA ASP A 142 7.65 -24.68 7.17
C ASP A 142 7.88 -23.19 6.87
N LEU A 143 9.10 -22.69 7.03
CA LEU A 143 9.47 -21.30 6.76
C LEU A 143 10.03 -21.07 5.34
N VAL A 144 9.90 -22.05 4.44
CA VAL A 144 10.51 -22.06 3.11
C VAL A 144 9.45 -22.00 2.01
N SER A 145 8.41 -22.81 2.13
CA SER A 145 7.35 -23.00 1.14
C SER A 145 6.08 -22.28 1.59
N TRP A 146 5.64 -21.32 0.79
CA TRP A 146 4.52 -20.44 1.12
C TRP A 146 3.38 -20.59 0.11
N THR A 147 2.15 -20.60 0.62
CA THR A 147 0.92 -20.64 -0.16
C THR A 147 0.11 -19.38 0.13
N THR A 148 -0.32 -18.68 -0.91
CA THR A 148 -1.22 -17.53 -0.75
C THR A 148 -2.57 -17.97 -0.19
N ALA A 149 -3.02 -17.30 0.87
CA ALA A 149 -4.34 -17.52 1.44
C ALA A 149 -5.41 -16.87 0.57
N VAL A 150 -6.33 -17.69 0.01
CA VAL A 150 -7.42 -17.23 -0.86
C VAL A 150 -8.76 -17.66 -0.24
N ASP A 151 -9.70 -16.73 -0.10
CA ASP A 151 -11.01 -17.04 0.49
C ASP A 151 -11.74 -18.14 -0.30
N GLY A 152 -12.23 -19.14 0.43
CA GLY A 152 -12.95 -20.28 -0.12
C GLY A 152 -12.07 -21.40 -0.70
N VAL A 153 -10.74 -21.22 -0.76
CA VAL A 153 -9.79 -22.23 -1.25
C VAL A 153 -9.22 -23.01 -0.07
N ASP A 154 -9.21 -24.34 -0.15
CA ASP A 154 -8.67 -25.24 0.89
C ASP A 154 -9.21 -24.97 2.32
N GLY A 155 -10.44 -24.46 2.39
CA GLY A 155 -11.11 -24.09 3.65
C GLY A 155 -10.60 -22.79 4.29
N VAL A 156 -9.69 -22.06 3.63
CA VAL A 156 -9.29 -20.70 4.04
C VAL A 156 -10.49 -19.78 4.01
N ARG A 157 -10.66 -18.96 5.05
CA ARG A 157 -11.67 -17.90 5.10
C ARG A 157 -11.03 -16.55 5.36
N VAL A 158 -11.38 -15.56 4.56
CA VAL A 158 -10.90 -14.17 4.72
C VAL A 158 -12.07 -13.26 5.05
N PHE A 159 -11.94 -12.49 6.13
CA PHE A 159 -12.89 -11.46 6.50
C PHE A 159 -12.18 -10.11 6.53
N VAL A 160 -12.84 -9.09 5.99
CA VAL A 160 -12.36 -7.71 6.02
C VAL A 160 -13.38 -6.90 6.79
N ASP A 161 -12.93 -6.28 7.88
CA ASP A 161 -13.71 -5.25 8.57
C ASP A 161 -13.23 -3.90 8.04
N ASP A 162 -14.01 -3.33 7.14
CA ASP A 162 -13.74 -2.02 6.53
C ASP A 162 -13.70 -0.91 7.58
N ASN A 163 -12.76 0.02 7.43
CA ASN A 163 -12.58 1.17 8.32
C ASN A 163 -12.49 0.80 9.81
N HIS A 164 -11.74 -0.26 10.13
CA HIS A 164 -11.55 -0.74 11.49
C HIS A 164 -10.69 0.22 12.33
N VAL A 165 -11.17 0.57 13.51
CA VAL A 165 -10.44 1.44 14.44
C VAL A 165 -9.44 0.61 15.24
N PHE A 166 -8.16 0.72 14.89
CA PHE A 166 -7.06 0.08 15.61
C PHE A 166 -6.53 0.91 16.79
N THR A 167 -5.70 0.28 17.62
CA THR A 167 -4.84 0.95 18.61
C THR A 167 -3.39 0.53 18.36
N PRO A 168 -2.45 1.45 18.01
CA PRO A 168 -2.67 2.87 17.74
C PRO A 168 -3.61 3.09 16.52
N PRO A 169 -4.36 4.20 16.47
CA PRO A 169 -5.29 4.46 15.37
C PRO A 169 -4.54 4.81 14.08
N SER A 170 -5.07 4.33 12.95
CA SER A 170 -4.72 4.75 11.59
C SER A 170 -6.02 5.07 10.86
N ALA A 171 -6.04 6.14 10.06
CA ALA A 171 -7.22 6.48 9.25
C ALA A 171 -7.37 5.46 8.11
N ASP A 172 -8.61 5.25 7.66
CA ASP A 172 -8.95 4.51 6.43
C ASP A 172 -8.18 3.18 6.32
N THR A 173 -8.29 2.36 7.37
CA THR A 173 -7.55 1.10 7.53
C THR A 173 -8.51 -0.05 7.79
N ASP A 174 -8.40 -1.09 6.98
CA ASP A 174 -9.09 -2.37 7.15
C ASP A 174 -8.47 -3.22 8.25
N ARG A 175 -9.30 -4.02 8.93
CA ARG A 175 -8.84 -5.23 9.63
C ARG A 175 -9.08 -6.46 8.79
N VAL A 176 -8.00 -7.07 8.31
CA VAL A 176 -8.05 -8.33 7.56
C VAL A 176 -7.79 -9.50 8.50
N ARG A 177 -8.73 -10.44 8.55
CA ARG A 177 -8.68 -11.66 9.36
C ARG A 177 -8.68 -12.88 8.45
N VAL A 178 -7.57 -13.59 8.43
CA VAL A 178 -7.35 -14.77 7.58
C VAL A 178 -7.32 -16.00 8.47
N TYR A 179 -8.31 -16.87 8.28
CA TYR A 179 -8.43 -18.14 8.97
C TYR A 179 -7.93 -19.25 8.05
N VAL A 180 -6.86 -19.92 8.45
CA VAL A 180 -6.30 -21.07 7.73
C VAL A 180 -6.60 -22.33 8.55
N PRO A 181 -7.31 -23.33 7.99
CA PRO A 181 -7.60 -24.56 8.72
C PRO A 181 -6.32 -25.25 9.19
N ARG A 182 -6.28 -25.62 10.47
CA ARG A 182 -5.13 -26.36 11.01
C ARG A 182 -5.06 -27.76 10.41
N GLY A 183 -6.20 -28.42 10.24
CA GLY A 183 -6.27 -29.81 9.77
C GLY A 183 -5.44 -30.75 10.65
N SER A 184 -4.66 -31.64 10.03
CA SER A 184 -3.75 -32.57 10.73
C SER A 184 -2.35 -32.00 10.98
N HIS A 185 -2.08 -30.75 10.59
CA HIS A 185 -0.75 -30.17 10.71
C HIS A 185 -0.36 -29.96 12.18
N THR A 186 0.86 -30.37 12.52
CA THR A 186 1.43 -30.14 13.86
C THR A 186 1.95 -28.73 14.02
N GLU A 187 2.34 -28.09 12.91
CA GLU A 187 2.86 -26.72 12.84
C GLU A 187 2.23 -26.00 11.64
N LEU A 188 1.97 -24.71 11.80
CA LEU A 188 1.44 -23.85 10.75
C LEU A 188 1.96 -22.43 11.00
N PHE A 189 2.45 -21.80 9.95
CA PHE A 189 3.02 -20.46 9.97
C PHE A 189 2.19 -19.53 9.09
N GLY A 190 2.18 -18.25 9.43
CA GLY A 190 1.56 -17.19 8.64
C GLY A 190 2.52 -16.03 8.44
N ARG A 191 2.45 -15.37 7.29
CA ARG A 191 3.16 -14.11 7.04
C ARG A 191 2.32 -13.18 6.19
N LEU A 192 2.63 -11.88 6.25
CA LEU A 192 2.16 -10.91 5.27
C LEU A 192 3.18 -10.84 4.14
N HIS A 193 2.72 -10.92 2.89
CA HIS A 193 3.53 -10.69 1.71
C HIS A 193 3.01 -9.46 0.97
N VAL A 194 3.93 -8.59 0.56
CA VAL A 194 3.61 -7.31 -0.09
C VAL A 194 4.55 -7.10 -1.28
N THR A 195 3.99 -6.72 -2.43
CA THR A 195 4.73 -6.44 -3.66
C THR A 195 4.15 -5.25 -4.40
N GLN A 196 4.98 -4.55 -5.17
CA GLN A 196 4.49 -3.57 -6.14
C GLN A 196 3.91 -4.29 -7.37
N PRO A 197 2.92 -3.68 -8.05
CA PRO A 197 2.35 -4.21 -9.30
C PRO A 197 3.36 -4.35 -10.45
#